data_AF-W6KTK2-F1
#
_entry.id   AF-W6KTK2-F1
#
_cell.length_a   1.000
_cell.length_b   1.000
_cell.length_c   1.000
_cell.angle_alpha   90.00
_cell.angle_beta   90.00
_cell.angle_gamma   90.00
#
_symmetry.space_group_name_H-M   'P 1'
#
loop_
_entity.id
_entity.type
_entity.pdbx_description
1 polymer ?
#
loop_
_entity_poly.entity_id
_entity_poly.type
_entity_poly.pdbx_seq_one_letter_code
_entity_poly.pdbx_strand_id
1 'polypeptide(L)'
;MSTGPKIIFLDCDGVISPFSGPMFSKVHMQRLKKIVDATQAKIVLSSSWRTSEFGRKEVKKQLIANGISPFIGCTPCISSRPRVIEILTWLKDNESLGVKNFLALDDINLPALAPNKAFFSKHSITTNGLTGLTDQDVAKAIEILSDKNNLDKKG
;
A
#
# COMPACT_ATOMS: atom_id res chain seq x y z
N MET A 1 12.70 -8.97 -21.54
CA MET A 1 12.62 -7.84 -20.58
C MET A 1 12.15 -8.42 -19.25
N SER A 2 12.88 -8.25 -18.15
CA SER A 2 12.44 -8.76 -16.85
C SER A 2 11.21 -7.95 -16.36
N THR A 3 10.06 -8.61 -16.22
CA THR A 3 8.75 -8.02 -15.90
C THR A 3 8.40 -8.21 -14.41
N GLY A 4 9.07 -7.48 -13.52
CA GLY A 4 8.72 -7.52 -12.10
C GLY A 4 7.41 -6.79 -11.77
N PRO A 5 6.78 -7.10 -10.62
CA PRO A 5 5.47 -6.54 -10.26
C PRO A 5 5.58 -5.10 -9.79
N LYS A 6 4.45 -4.39 -9.85
CA LYS A 6 4.21 -3.17 -9.07
C LYS A 6 3.56 -3.55 -7.75
N ILE A 7 3.91 -2.87 -6.66
CA ILE A 7 3.41 -3.20 -5.32
C ILE A 7 2.61 -2.06 -4.71
N ILE A 8 1.45 -2.37 -4.12
CA ILE A 8 0.76 -1.50 -3.18
C ILE A 8 1.04 -2.03 -1.77
N PHE A 9 1.71 -1.24 -0.93
CA PHE A 9 1.75 -1.47 0.50
C PHE A 9 0.51 -0.83 1.10
N LEU A 10 -0.40 -1.65 1.60
CA LEU A 10 -1.73 -1.21 2.03
C LEU A 10 -1.82 -1.20 3.55
N ASP A 11 -2.10 -0.03 4.14
CA ASP A 11 -2.77 0.03 5.44
C ASP A 11 -4.29 -0.11 5.28
N CYS A 12 -4.96 -0.57 6.34
CA CYS A 12 -6.41 -0.77 6.35
C CYS A 12 -7.13 0.41 7.00
N ASP A 13 -6.81 0.66 8.26
CA ASP A 13 -7.42 1.72 9.06
C ASP A 13 -7.00 3.09 8.51
N GLY A 14 -7.94 4.04 8.45
CA GLY A 14 -7.69 5.36 7.87
C GLY A 14 -7.50 5.39 6.35
N VAL A 15 -7.51 4.23 5.67
CA VAL A 15 -7.34 4.11 4.20
C VAL A 15 -8.59 3.51 3.56
N ILE A 16 -8.80 2.19 3.72
CA ILE A 16 -9.99 1.48 3.22
C ILE A 16 -11.06 1.27 4.30
N SER A 17 -10.69 1.56 5.54
CA SER A 17 -11.53 1.56 6.74
C SER A 17 -11.39 2.93 7.43
N PRO A 18 -12.07 3.98 6.94
CA PRO A 18 -11.99 5.31 7.54
C PRO A 18 -12.53 5.33 8.98
N PHE A 19 -11.93 6.13 9.86
CA PHE A 19 -12.32 6.20 11.27
C PHE A 19 -13.72 6.77 11.50
N SER A 20 -14.24 7.58 10.57
CA SER A 20 -15.58 8.16 10.64
C SER A 20 -16.66 7.34 9.91
N GLY A 21 -16.31 6.16 9.39
CA GLY A 21 -17.20 5.38 8.53
C GLY A 21 -17.11 3.87 8.76
N PRO A 22 -17.83 3.09 7.94
CA PRO A 22 -17.81 1.64 8.07
C PRO A 22 -16.45 1.09 7.61
N MET A 23 -15.97 0.11 8.37
CA MET A 23 -14.79 -0.66 8.04
C MET A 23 -14.98 -1.38 6.69
N PHE A 24 -13.96 -1.37 5.82
CA PHE A 24 -14.01 -1.94 4.47
C PHE A 24 -15.22 -1.48 3.65
N SER A 25 -15.61 -0.21 3.77
CA SER A 25 -16.79 0.29 3.07
C SER A 25 -16.69 0.03 1.55
N LYS A 26 -17.84 -0.20 0.92
CA LYS A 26 -17.94 -0.46 -0.52
C LYS A 26 -17.24 0.62 -1.36
N VAL A 27 -17.40 1.90 -1.01
CA VAL A 27 -16.80 3.02 -1.76
C VAL A 27 -15.27 2.94 -1.73
N HIS A 28 -14.68 2.73 -0.56
CA HIS A 28 -13.22 2.68 -0.42
C HIS A 28 -12.62 1.42 -1.06
N MET A 29 -13.32 0.28 -0.95
CA MET A 29 -12.90 -0.96 -1.62
C MET A 29 -12.99 -0.84 -3.15
N GLN A 30 -14.02 -0.16 -3.67
CA GLN A 30 -14.12 0.14 -5.11
C GLN A 30 -12.99 1.07 -5.57
N ARG A 31 -12.58 2.05 -4.76
CA ARG A 31 -11.44 2.91 -5.05
C ARG A 31 -10.13 2.13 -5.09
N LEU A 32 -9.88 1.26 -4.11
CA LEU A 32 -8.72 0.35 -4.13
C LEU A 32 -8.74 -0.54 -5.38
N LYS A 33 -9.91 -1.12 -5.72
CA LYS A 33 -10.08 -1.94 -6.92
C LYS A 33 -9.71 -1.17 -8.20
N LYS A 34 -10.16 0.08 -8.36
CA LYS A 34 -9.80 0.92 -9.52
C LYS A 34 -8.28 1.05 -9.67
N ILE A 35 -7.55 1.27 -8.57
CA ILE A 35 -6.08 1.37 -8.60
C ILE A 35 -5.48 0.03 -9.05
N VAL A 36 -5.91 -1.08 -8.46
CA VAL A 36 -5.40 -2.42 -8.79
C VAL A 36 -5.69 -2.79 -10.24
N ASP A 37 -6.91 -2.59 -10.72
CA ASP A 37 -7.31 -2.92 -12.09
C ASP A 37 -6.53 -2.09 -13.12
N ALA A 38 -6.35 -0.79 -12.88
CA ALA A 38 -5.64 0.10 -13.79
C ALA A 38 -4.12 -0.16 -13.83
N THR A 39 -3.54 -0.57 -12.70
CA THR A 39 -2.07 -0.66 -12.56
C THR A 39 -1.54 -2.09 -12.60
N GLN A 40 -2.42 -3.08 -12.42
CA GLN A 40 -2.08 -4.50 -12.21
C GLN A 40 -1.17 -4.73 -11.00
N ALA A 41 -1.13 -3.79 -10.05
CA ALA A 41 -0.29 -3.89 -8.86
C ALA A 41 -0.76 -5.02 -7.94
N LYS A 42 0.22 -5.67 -7.29
CA LYS A 42 -0.03 -6.67 -6.24
C LYS A 42 -0.04 -5.98 -4.88
N ILE A 43 -0.84 -6.49 -3.95
CA ILE A 43 -0.95 -5.93 -2.60
C ILE A 43 0.01 -6.66 -1.67
N VAL A 44 0.73 -5.90 -0.85
CA VAL A 44 1.42 -6.37 0.36
C VAL A 44 0.73 -5.69 1.54
N LEU A 45 0.31 -6.47 2.54
CA LEU A 45 -0.36 -5.91 3.70
C LEU A 45 0.66 -5.25 4.63
N SER A 46 0.54 -3.94 4.79
CA SER A 46 1.37 -3.11 5.67
C SER A 46 0.49 -2.42 6.71
N SER A 47 -0.18 -3.23 7.52
CA SER A 47 -1.19 -2.79 8.48
C SER A 47 -1.05 -3.51 9.82
N SER A 48 -1.53 -2.93 10.91
CA SER A 48 -1.66 -3.62 12.22
C SER A 48 -2.42 -4.95 12.09
N TRP A 49 -3.38 -5.04 11.16
CA TRP A 49 -4.16 -6.22 10.82
C TRP A 49 -3.32 -7.45 10.46
N ARG A 50 -2.08 -7.26 9.98
CA ARG A 50 -1.18 -8.37 9.63
C ARG A 50 -0.69 -9.17 10.84
N THR A 51 -0.76 -8.60 12.04
CA THR A 51 -0.19 -9.17 13.28
C THR A 51 -0.96 -10.36 13.82
N SER A 52 -2.23 -10.52 13.44
CA SER A 52 -3.07 -11.65 13.85
C SER A 52 -3.54 -12.47 12.66
N GLU A 53 -3.76 -13.76 12.86
CA GLU A 53 -4.33 -14.62 11.83
C GLU A 53 -5.74 -14.20 11.44
N PHE A 54 -6.55 -13.82 12.43
CA PHE A 54 -7.89 -13.28 12.23
C PHE A 54 -7.86 -12.04 11.33
N GLY A 55 -7.01 -11.06 11.63
CA GLY A 55 -6.91 -9.84 10.82
C GLY A 55 -6.49 -10.13 9.39
N ARG A 56 -5.50 -11.00 9.18
CA ARG A 56 -5.10 -11.46 7.83
C ARG A 56 -6.25 -12.14 7.08
N LYS A 57 -7.01 -13.00 7.75
CA LYS A 57 -8.17 -13.69 7.17
C LYS A 57 -9.28 -12.71 6.78
N GLU A 58 -9.57 -11.73 7.64
CA GLU A 58 -10.62 -10.74 7.37
C GLU A 58 -10.24 -9.83 6.20
N VAL A 59 -9.02 -9.27 6.19
CA VAL A 59 -8.55 -8.46 5.04
C VAL A 59 -8.60 -9.27 3.74
N LYS A 60 -8.14 -10.53 3.76
CA LYS A 60 -8.19 -11.40 2.58
C LYS A 60 -9.63 -11.62 2.10
N LYS A 61 -10.57 -11.89 3.02
CA LYS A 61 -11.99 -12.08 2.72
C LYS A 61 -12.58 -10.82 2.07
N GLN A 62 -12.27 -9.64 2.60
CA GLN A 62 -12.79 -8.37 2.09
C GLN A 62 -12.24 -8.04 0.69
N LEU A 63 -10.95 -8.29 0.44
CA LEU A 63 -10.37 -8.15 -0.91
C LEU A 63 -11.09 -9.05 -1.92
N ILE A 64 -11.28 -10.34 -1.59
CA ILE A 64 -11.95 -11.30 -2.47
C ILE A 64 -13.41 -10.89 -2.72
N ALA A 65 -14.15 -10.54 -1.67
CA ALA A 65 -15.55 -10.14 -1.77
C ALA A 65 -15.76 -8.89 -2.66
N ASN A 66 -14.73 -8.07 -2.81
CA ASN A 66 -14.73 -6.88 -3.66
C ASN A 66 -14.03 -7.09 -5.01
N GLY A 67 -13.72 -8.34 -5.40
CA GLY A 67 -13.12 -8.64 -6.70
C GLY A 67 -11.67 -8.15 -6.85
N ILE A 68 -10.92 -8.13 -5.73
CA ILE A 68 -9.49 -7.81 -5.67
C ILE A 68 -8.74 -9.08 -5.28
N SER A 69 -7.61 -9.35 -5.95
CA SER A 69 -6.76 -10.49 -5.61
C SER A 69 -6.26 -10.38 -4.16
N PRO A 70 -6.11 -11.50 -3.42
CA PRO A 70 -5.48 -11.50 -2.11
C PRO A 70 -4.08 -10.87 -2.14
N PHE A 71 -3.66 -10.32 -1.00
CA PHE A 71 -2.28 -9.85 -0.83
C PHE A 71 -1.28 -11.00 -0.99
N ILE A 72 -0.11 -10.71 -1.55
CA ILE A 72 0.96 -11.68 -1.83
C ILE A 72 1.93 -11.87 -0.66
N GLY A 73 1.82 -11.04 0.36
CA GLY A 73 2.66 -11.07 1.54
C GLY A 73 2.27 -9.99 2.55
N CYS A 74 2.99 -9.95 3.66
CA CYS A 74 2.87 -8.92 4.69
C CYS A 74 4.25 -8.31 4.93
N THR A 75 4.31 -7.04 5.29
CA THR A 75 5.56 -6.46 5.82
C THR A 75 5.92 -7.11 7.16
N PRO A 76 7.22 -7.21 7.53
CA PRO A 76 7.61 -7.67 8.85
C PRO A 76 7.03 -6.76 9.95
N CYS A 77 6.96 -7.28 11.17
CA CYS A 77 6.66 -6.48 12.36
C CYS A 77 7.97 -6.21 13.09
N ILE A 78 8.47 -4.98 13.03
CA ILE A 78 9.77 -4.63 13.61
C ILE A 78 9.53 -3.72 14.82
N SER A 79 9.77 -4.27 16.00
CA SER A 79 9.56 -3.56 17.27
C SER A 79 10.29 -2.21 17.29
N SER A 80 9.59 -1.16 17.74
CA SER A 80 10.12 0.21 17.87
C SER A 80 10.65 0.83 16.58
N ARG A 81 10.24 0.34 15.40
CA ARG A 81 10.56 0.95 14.10
C ARG A 81 9.30 1.45 13.41
N PRO A 82 9.38 2.58 12.69
CA PRO A 82 8.24 3.07 11.92
C PRO A 82 7.98 2.17 10.72
N ARG A 83 6.72 2.14 10.26
CA ARG A 83 6.24 1.30 9.16
C ARG A 83 7.02 1.43 7.85
N VAL A 84 7.58 2.61 7.60
CA VAL A 84 8.48 2.83 6.46
C VAL A 84 9.71 1.91 6.49
N ILE A 85 10.26 1.60 7.67
CA ILE A 85 11.37 0.65 7.80
C ILE A 85 10.89 -0.76 7.45
N GLU A 86 9.69 -1.14 7.87
CA GLU A 86 9.11 -2.45 7.56
C GLU A 86 8.89 -2.64 6.06
N ILE A 87 8.42 -1.59 5.37
CA ILE A 87 8.27 -1.57 3.90
C ILE A 87 9.63 -1.72 3.22
N LEU A 88 10.64 -0.95 3.65
CA LEU A 88 12.00 -1.02 3.10
C LEU A 88 12.64 -2.39 3.34
N THR A 89 12.44 -2.98 4.51
CA THR A 89 12.89 -4.35 4.82
C THR A 89 12.20 -5.36 3.91
N TRP A 90 10.88 -5.26 3.71
CA TRP A 90 10.18 -6.16 2.78
C TRP A 90 10.71 -6.05 1.35
N LEU A 91 10.96 -4.83 0.87
CA LEU A 91 11.52 -4.61 -0.47
C LEU A 91 12.91 -5.26 -0.61
N LYS A 92 13.77 -5.12 0.41
CA LYS A 92 15.10 -5.73 0.45
C LYS A 92 15.02 -7.27 0.46
N ASP A 93 14.19 -7.82 1.33
CA ASP A 93 14.06 -9.28 1.49
C ASP A 93 13.42 -9.94 0.26
N ASN A 94 12.73 -9.17 -0.58
CA ASN A 94 12.07 -9.62 -1.80
C ASN A 94 12.72 -9.05 -3.08
N GLU A 95 14.01 -8.69 -3.03
CA GLU A 95 14.73 -8.15 -4.21
C GLU A 95 14.65 -9.07 -5.43
N SER A 96 14.59 -10.39 -5.24
CA SER A 96 14.45 -11.39 -6.30
C SER A 96 13.15 -11.28 -7.10
N LEU A 97 12.10 -10.64 -6.54
CA LEU A 97 10.86 -10.34 -7.27
C LEU A 97 11.07 -9.27 -8.35
N GLY A 98 12.15 -8.49 -8.27
CA GLY A 98 12.46 -7.44 -9.23
C GLY A 98 11.41 -6.34 -9.30
N VAL A 99 10.84 -5.94 -8.15
CA VAL A 99 9.78 -4.92 -8.02
C VAL A 99 10.10 -3.70 -8.89
N LYS A 100 9.16 -3.34 -9.78
CA LYS A 100 9.35 -2.28 -10.78
C LYS A 100 8.93 -0.90 -10.30
N ASN A 101 7.98 -0.86 -9.38
CA ASN A 101 7.51 0.36 -8.75
C ASN A 101 6.69 -0.03 -7.52
N PHE A 102 6.49 0.89 -6.59
CA PHE A 102 5.58 0.69 -5.48
C PHE A 102 4.92 1.99 -5.03
N LEU A 103 3.83 1.82 -4.28
CA LEU A 103 3.09 2.87 -3.60
C LEU A 103 2.70 2.39 -2.21
N ALA A 104 2.93 3.19 -1.19
CA ALA A 104 2.36 3.01 0.14
C ALA A 104 1.10 3.87 0.29
N LEU A 105 -0.02 3.23 0.65
CA LEU A 105 -1.28 3.89 1.00
C LEU A 105 -1.46 3.77 2.50
N ASP A 106 -1.44 4.89 3.20
CA ASP A 106 -1.38 4.92 4.66
C ASP A 106 -1.98 6.24 5.19
N ASP A 107 -2.55 6.25 6.39
CA ASP A 107 -2.98 7.50 7.03
C ASP A 107 -1.83 8.14 7.85
N ILE A 108 -0.75 7.41 8.09
CA ILE A 108 0.49 7.93 8.65
C ILE A 108 1.27 8.67 7.57
N ASN A 109 1.87 9.81 7.94
CA ASN A 109 2.84 10.51 7.10
C ASN A 109 4.17 9.75 7.02
N LEU A 110 4.21 8.68 6.22
CA LEU A 110 5.38 7.84 6.04
C LEU A 110 6.63 8.60 5.57
N PRO A 111 6.54 9.59 4.64
CA PRO A 111 7.70 10.41 4.27
C PRO A 111 8.34 11.14 5.43
N ALA A 112 7.56 11.64 6.41
CA ALA A 112 8.12 12.32 7.57
C ALA A 112 9.00 11.41 8.44
N LEU A 113 8.73 10.10 8.40
CA LEU A 113 9.42 9.06 9.17
C LEU A 113 10.50 8.33 8.35
N ALA A 114 10.59 8.61 7.04
CA ALA A 114 11.47 7.92 6.12
C ALA A 114 12.93 8.39 6.26
N PRO A 115 13.91 7.48 6.16
CA PRO A 115 15.32 7.87 6.07
C PRO A 115 15.62 8.80 4.87
N ASN A 116 14.96 8.55 3.73
CA ASN A 116 14.98 9.45 2.57
C ASN A 116 13.56 9.97 2.29
N LYS A 117 13.29 11.18 2.79
CA LYS A 117 11.97 11.83 2.67
C LYS A 117 11.59 12.09 1.21
N ALA A 118 12.51 12.62 0.42
CA ALA A 118 12.26 12.98 -0.98
C ALA A 118 11.90 11.75 -1.83
N PHE A 119 12.60 10.64 -1.59
CA PHE A 119 12.28 9.36 -2.22
C PHE A 119 10.88 8.87 -1.81
N PHE A 120 10.60 8.80 -0.52
CA PHE A 120 9.34 8.23 -0.05
C PHE A 120 8.11 9.09 -0.39
N SER A 121 8.27 10.42 -0.50
CA SER A 121 7.21 11.33 -0.97
C SER A 121 6.74 11.03 -2.40
N LYS A 122 7.57 10.38 -3.23
CA LYS A 122 7.20 9.94 -4.59
C LYS A 122 6.47 8.59 -4.59
N HIS A 123 6.57 7.83 -3.49
CA HIS A 123 6.08 6.46 -3.37
C HIS A 123 5.03 6.29 -2.25
N SER A 124 4.43 7.37 -1.78
CA SER A 124 3.39 7.29 -0.77
C SER A 124 2.29 8.31 -0.98
N ILE A 125 1.09 7.93 -0.55
CA ILE A 125 -0.04 8.83 -0.37
C ILE A 125 -0.45 8.71 1.08
N THR A 126 -0.43 9.84 1.78
CA THR A 126 -0.98 9.96 3.12
C THR A 126 -2.44 10.35 3.02
N THR A 127 -3.34 9.44 3.38
CA THR A 127 -4.78 9.72 3.44
C THR A 127 -5.12 10.54 4.68
N ASN A 128 -6.27 11.22 4.65
CA ASN A 128 -6.88 11.67 5.89
C ASN A 128 -7.63 10.50 6.52
N GLY A 129 -7.21 10.05 7.70
CA GLY A 129 -7.77 8.87 8.37
C GLY A 129 -9.28 8.95 8.66
N LEU A 130 -9.85 10.17 8.79
CA LEU A 130 -11.29 10.34 8.95
C LEU A 130 -12.04 10.03 7.65
N THR A 131 -11.50 10.43 6.49
CA THR A 131 -12.20 10.31 5.20
C THR A 131 -11.81 9.08 4.41
N GLY A 132 -10.63 8.50 4.66
CA GLY A 132 -10.10 7.38 3.88
C GLY A 132 -9.61 7.79 2.50
N LEU A 133 -9.40 6.77 1.66
CA LEU A 133 -8.99 6.89 0.27
C LEU A 133 -10.03 7.64 -0.58
N THR A 134 -9.62 8.70 -1.26
CA THR A 134 -10.48 9.53 -2.11
C THR A 134 -10.29 9.24 -3.60
N ASP A 135 -11.15 9.78 -4.47
CA ASP A 135 -10.96 9.65 -5.92
C ASP A 135 -9.73 10.43 -6.43
N GLN A 136 -9.31 11.50 -5.73
CA GLN A 136 -8.05 12.19 -6.01
C GLN A 136 -6.84 11.30 -5.70
N ASP A 137 -6.89 10.58 -4.58
CA ASP A 137 -5.84 9.61 -4.23
C ASP A 137 -5.77 8.47 -5.25
N VAL A 138 -6.92 8.01 -5.77
CA VAL A 138 -6.96 6.99 -6.84
C VAL A 138 -6.25 7.47 -8.09
N ALA A 139 -6.55 8.69 -8.55
CA ALA A 139 -5.90 9.25 -9.74
C ALA A 139 -4.38 9.35 -9.54
N LYS A 140 -3.95 9.89 -8.39
CA LYS A 140 -2.53 10.02 -8.03
C LYS A 140 -1.84 8.66 -7.89
N ALA A 141 -2.51 7.67 -7.31
CA ALA A 141 -1.98 6.32 -7.15
C ALA A 141 -1.70 5.66 -8.51
N ILE A 142 -2.62 5.81 -9.45
CA ILE A 142 -2.47 5.29 -10.81
C ILE A 142 -1.30 5.97 -11.53
N GLU A 143 -1.17 7.29 -11.39
CA GLU A 143 -0.04 8.06 -11.93
C GLU A 143 1.30 7.55 -11.38
N ILE A 144 1.45 7.51 -10.04
CA ILE A 144 2.68 7.07 -9.38
C ILE A 144 3.09 5.68 -9.83
N LEU A 145 2.14 4.73 -9.84
CA LEU A 145 2.41 3.34 -10.21
C LEU A 145 2.60 3.13 -11.71
N SER A 146 2.20 4.09 -12.56
CA SER A 146 2.38 4.01 -14.01
C SER A 146 3.70 4.65 -14.47
N ASP A 147 4.32 5.49 -13.64
CA ASP A 147 5.64 6.05 -13.88
C ASP A 147 6.71 4.94 -13.89
N LYS A 148 7.48 4.89 -14.98
CA LYS A 148 8.56 3.91 -15.19
C LYS A 148 9.91 4.37 -14.65
N ASN A 149 10.05 5.65 -14.26
CA ASN A 149 11.30 6.26 -13.82
C ASN A 149 11.37 6.41 -12.29
N ASN A 150 10.35 5.94 -11.55
CA ASN A 150 10.18 6.31 -10.15
C ASN A 150 11.15 5.60 -9.18
N LEU A 151 11.77 4.46 -9.56
CA LEU A 151 12.72 3.74 -8.69
C LEU A 151 14.18 4.19 -8.80
N ASP A 152 14.50 5.23 -9.57
CA ASP A 152 15.87 5.71 -9.68
C ASP A 152 16.37 6.18 -8.31
N LYS A 153 17.21 5.35 -7.68
CA LYS A 153 17.90 5.60 -6.40
C LYS A 153 18.88 6.79 -6.47
N LYS A 154 18.96 7.48 -7.60
CA LYS A 154 19.79 8.67 -7.81
C LYS A 154 18.96 9.92 -7.51
N GLY A 155 18.80 10.16 -6.22
CA GLY A 155 18.39 11.43 -5.63
C GLY A 155 19.13 11.58 -4.32
#